data_AF-A0A7S2W1Q5-F1
#
_entry.id   AF-A0A7S2W1Q5-F1
#
_cell.length_a   1.000
_cell.length_b   1.000
_cell.length_c   1.000
_cell.angle_alpha   90.00
_cell.angle_beta   90.00
_cell.angle_gamma   90.00
#
_symmetry.space_group_name_H-M   'P 1'
#
loop_
_entity.id
_entity.type
_entity.pdbx_description
1 polymer ?
#
loop_
_entity_poly.entity_id
_entity_poly.type
_entity_poly.pdbx_seq_one_letter_code
_entity_poly.pdbx_strand_id
1 'polypeptide(L)'
;EPDGGARARQKLSRKSRGAGSARLSVDKVRKICLDHPLIHHVNNISDDCSLVQAPNGASIYRVDRGGEVTFHGPGQLVAYPLLDLRKPPLKQDLHWYLRCIEDVIIDTLRAYDIRGVRDEINTGVWVGKEKIAAVGVSSSRWITTHGLALNVDPDLSFFDTSVVIPCGIKGRGVTSIAKLLRERGENVLCIPTMKEVAIKVVQNFEHAFGVTTVKG
;
A
#
# COMPACT_ATOMS: atom_id res chain seq x y z
N GLU A 1 -4.53 -51.16 -9.15
CA GLU A 1 -4.63 -49.78 -8.65
C GLU A 1 -3.42 -49.00 -9.10
N PRO A 2 -3.63 -47.86 -9.78
CA PRO A 2 -3.17 -46.60 -9.19
C PRO A 2 -4.16 -45.46 -9.46
N ASP A 3 -4.54 -44.72 -8.42
CA ASP A 3 -5.19 -43.42 -8.57
C ASP A 3 -4.47 -42.41 -7.67
N GLY A 4 -4.14 -41.25 -8.22
CA GLY A 4 -3.20 -40.30 -7.62
C GLY A 4 -3.08 -39.04 -8.47
N GLY A 5 -4.25 -38.47 -8.77
CA GLY A 5 -4.47 -37.43 -9.78
C GLY A 5 -3.54 -36.22 -9.73
N ALA A 6 -3.07 -35.87 -10.92
CA ALA A 6 -2.51 -34.57 -11.23
C ALA A 6 -3.51 -33.45 -10.88
N ARG A 7 -3.19 -32.61 -9.88
CA ARG A 7 -3.96 -31.39 -9.62
C ARG A 7 -3.69 -30.38 -10.73
N ALA A 8 -4.65 -30.29 -11.65
CA ALA A 8 -4.68 -29.30 -12.72
C ALA A 8 -4.55 -27.86 -12.15
N ARG A 9 -3.59 -27.10 -12.68
CA ARG A 9 -3.51 -25.65 -12.49
C ARG A 9 -4.75 -25.01 -13.08
N GLN A 10 -5.70 -24.61 -12.24
CA GLN A 10 -6.86 -23.87 -12.69
C GLN A 10 -6.46 -22.42 -12.96
N LYS A 11 -6.14 -22.10 -14.22
CA LYS A 11 -6.12 -20.70 -14.68
C LYS A 11 -7.53 -20.16 -14.50
N LEU A 12 -7.72 -19.26 -13.52
CA LEU A 12 -8.97 -18.53 -13.36
C LEU A 12 -9.26 -17.75 -14.64
N SER A 13 -10.20 -18.30 -15.42
CA SER A 13 -10.74 -17.71 -16.63
C SER A 13 -11.33 -16.33 -16.30
N ARG A 14 -11.03 -15.34 -17.14
CA ARG A 14 -11.47 -13.93 -17.05
C ARG A 14 -12.99 -13.69 -16.90
N LYS A 15 -13.82 -14.74 -16.93
CA LYS A 15 -15.29 -14.66 -16.91
C LYS A 15 -15.96 -14.94 -15.56
N SER A 16 -15.26 -15.34 -14.51
CA SER A 16 -15.86 -15.58 -13.18
C SER A 16 -15.49 -14.51 -12.15
N ARG A 17 -15.76 -13.23 -12.47
CA ARG A 17 -15.84 -12.19 -11.42
C ARG A 17 -17.28 -12.17 -10.92
N GLY A 18 -17.49 -12.69 -9.71
CA GLY A 18 -18.81 -12.78 -9.08
C GLY A 18 -19.57 -11.46 -9.08
N ALA A 19 -20.91 -11.56 -9.02
CA ALA A 19 -21.80 -10.43 -8.84
C ALA A 19 -21.39 -9.68 -7.56
N GLY A 20 -20.86 -8.46 -7.71
CA GLY A 20 -20.25 -7.68 -6.63
C GLY A 20 -18.93 -6.99 -7.02
N SER A 21 -18.28 -7.39 -8.12
CA SER A 21 -17.16 -6.60 -8.65
C SER A 21 -17.66 -5.27 -9.22
N ALA A 22 -17.44 -4.18 -8.48
CA ALA A 22 -17.76 -2.83 -8.93
C ALA A 22 -17.06 -2.57 -10.27
N ARG A 23 -17.86 -2.48 -11.33
CA ARG A 23 -17.45 -1.92 -12.62
C ARG A 23 -17.59 -0.41 -12.50
N LEU A 24 -16.55 0.35 -12.82
CA LEU A 24 -16.68 1.79 -12.98
C LEU A 24 -16.06 2.23 -14.32
N SER A 25 -16.88 2.98 -15.05
CA SER A 25 -16.58 3.65 -16.31
C SER A 25 -15.59 4.78 -16.10
N VAL A 26 -14.89 5.12 -17.18
CA VAL A 26 -13.62 5.87 -17.23
C VAL A 26 -13.81 7.39 -17.05
N ASP A 27 -14.87 7.88 -16.41
CA ASP A 27 -15.16 9.33 -16.40
C ASP A 27 -15.14 10.03 -15.03
N LYS A 28 -14.85 9.36 -13.92
CA LYS A 28 -14.82 10.02 -12.60
C LYS A 28 -13.74 9.46 -11.69
N VAL A 29 -12.64 10.21 -11.52
CA VAL A 29 -11.74 10.03 -10.37
C VAL A 29 -12.51 10.46 -9.13
N ARG A 30 -13.16 9.51 -8.46
CA ARG A 30 -13.77 9.73 -7.14
C ARG A 30 -12.68 9.69 -6.08
N LYS A 31 -12.76 10.65 -5.16
CA LYS A 31 -12.06 10.63 -3.87
C LYS A 31 -12.44 9.34 -3.14
N ILE A 32 -11.50 8.41 -3.03
CA ILE A 32 -11.66 7.16 -2.28
C ILE A 32 -10.74 7.28 -1.05
N CYS A 33 -11.28 7.85 0.02
CA CYS A 33 -10.84 7.53 1.38
C CYS A 33 -11.73 6.37 1.81
N LEU A 34 -11.24 5.13 1.73
CA LEU A 34 -11.95 3.99 2.31
C LEU A 34 -11.44 3.81 3.73
N ASP A 35 -12.31 4.05 4.71
CA ASP A 35 -12.19 3.42 6.02
C ASP A 35 -12.40 1.92 5.77
N HIS A 36 -11.32 1.21 5.46
CA HIS A 36 -11.39 -0.20 5.14
C HIS A 36 -11.52 -0.99 6.45
N PRO A 37 -12.48 -1.94 6.57
CA PRO A 37 -12.37 -3.00 7.58
C PRO A 37 -11.01 -3.71 7.44
N LEU A 38 -10.52 -4.32 8.53
CA LEU A 38 -9.22 -5.01 8.59
C LEU A 38 -9.03 -5.95 7.38
N ILE A 39 -8.11 -5.64 6.47
CA ILE A 39 -7.86 -6.38 5.23
C ILE A 39 -6.36 -6.61 5.04
N HIS A 40 -5.95 -7.88 4.94
CA HIS A 40 -4.60 -8.24 4.53
C HIS A 40 -4.58 -8.60 3.03
N HIS A 41 -3.59 -8.06 2.32
CA HIS A 41 -3.35 -8.38 0.91
C HIS A 41 -2.07 -9.21 0.76
N VAL A 42 -2.19 -10.39 0.16
CA VAL A 42 -1.13 -11.35 -0.15
C VAL A 42 -0.93 -11.40 -1.67
N ASN A 43 0.33 -11.42 -2.13
CA ASN A 43 0.66 -11.56 -3.56
C ASN A 43 1.06 -13.00 -3.91
N ASN A 44 1.37 -13.24 -5.19
CA ASN A 44 2.00 -14.47 -5.68
C ASN A 44 3.24 -14.81 -4.86
N ILE A 45 3.09 -15.83 -4.03
CA ILE A 45 4.14 -16.47 -3.26
C ILE A 45 4.92 -17.39 -4.23
N SER A 46 6.25 -17.26 -4.27
CA SER A 46 7.12 -18.33 -4.77
C SER A 46 6.89 -19.57 -3.90
N ASP A 47 6.87 -20.76 -4.48
CA ASP A 47 6.42 -22.03 -3.86
C ASP A 47 7.05 -22.38 -2.48
N ASP A 48 8.07 -21.63 -2.02
CA ASP A 48 8.79 -21.79 -0.75
C ASP A 48 8.32 -20.92 0.45
N CYS A 49 7.34 -20.00 0.33
CA CYS A 49 6.89 -19.27 1.54
C CYS A 49 5.80 -20.03 2.31
N SER A 50 6.07 -20.28 3.59
CA SER A 50 5.17 -20.87 4.57
C SER A 50 3.82 -20.14 4.64
N LEU A 51 2.77 -20.91 5.00
CA LEU A 51 1.38 -20.47 5.19
C LEU A 51 1.29 -19.09 5.86
N VAL A 52 0.79 -18.09 5.13
CA VAL A 52 0.47 -16.78 5.70
C VAL A 52 -0.77 -16.94 6.58
N GLN A 53 -0.59 -16.83 7.90
CA GLN A 53 -1.70 -16.75 8.85
C GLN A 53 -1.99 -15.27 9.15
N ALA A 54 -3.26 -14.89 9.18
CA ALA A 54 -3.64 -13.54 9.56
C ALA A 54 -3.68 -13.42 11.09
N PRO A 55 -3.09 -12.38 11.68
CA PRO A 55 -3.28 -12.08 13.09
C PRO A 55 -4.76 -11.87 13.38
N ASN A 56 -5.21 -12.39 14.52
CA ASN A 56 -6.51 -12.10 15.12
C ASN A 56 -7.73 -12.38 14.21
N GLY A 57 -7.62 -13.35 13.29
CA GLY A 57 -8.74 -13.76 12.42
C GLY A 57 -9.06 -12.81 11.27
N ALA A 58 -8.15 -11.88 10.94
CA ALA A 58 -8.37 -10.94 9.84
C ALA A 58 -8.43 -11.63 8.46
N SER A 59 -9.14 -11.00 7.51
CA SER A 59 -9.35 -11.59 6.18
C SER A 59 -8.10 -11.50 5.30
N ILE A 60 -7.78 -12.60 4.61
CA ILE A 60 -6.65 -12.70 3.69
C ILE A 60 -7.15 -12.71 2.25
N TYR A 61 -6.65 -11.78 1.45
CA TYR A 61 -6.98 -11.70 0.02
C TYR A 61 -5.73 -11.85 -0.84
N ARG A 62 -5.81 -12.72 -1.85
CA ARG A 62 -4.79 -12.78 -2.90
C ARG A 62 -5.05 -11.70 -3.94
N VAL A 63 -4.04 -10.89 -4.24
CA VAL A 63 -4.13 -9.78 -5.20
C VAL A 63 -2.91 -9.72 -6.12
N ASP A 64 -3.09 -9.10 -7.29
CA ASP A 64 -2.02 -8.92 -8.29
C ASP A 64 -1.38 -7.53 -8.14
N ARG A 65 -0.57 -7.33 -7.09
CA ARG A 65 0.27 -6.12 -6.92
C ARG A 65 1.75 -6.44 -6.77
N GLY A 66 2.62 -5.45 -6.97
CA GLY A 66 4.03 -5.56 -6.58
C GLY A 66 4.21 -5.68 -5.06
N GLY A 67 5.37 -6.22 -4.65
CA GLY A 67 5.74 -6.46 -3.25
C GLY A 67 5.32 -7.84 -2.74
N GLU A 68 5.46 -8.08 -1.44
CA GLU A 68 5.02 -9.32 -0.76
C GLU A 68 3.73 -9.08 0.03
N VAL A 69 3.55 -9.72 1.20
CA VAL A 69 2.41 -9.56 2.10
C VAL A 69 2.37 -8.17 2.73
N THR A 70 1.17 -7.59 2.86
CA THR A 70 0.96 -6.35 3.62
C THR A 70 -0.36 -6.41 4.41
N PHE A 71 -0.44 -5.58 5.45
CA PHE A 71 -1.65 -5.33 6.23
C PHE A 71 -2.21 -3.94 5.93
N HIS A 72 -3.54 -3.85 5.86
CA HIS A 72 -4.30 -2.61 5.90
C HIS A 72 -5.37 -2.69 7.00
N GLY A 73 -5.52 -1.60 7.74
CA GLY A 73 -6.50 -1.49 8.81
C GLY A 73 -6.75 -0.04 9.20
N PRO A 74 -7.66 0.18 10.17
CA PRO A 74 -7.93 1.49 10.72
C PRO A 74 -6.65 2.21 11.14
N GLY A 75 -6.57 3.52 10.90
CA GLY A 75 -5.37 4.32 11.19
C GLY A 75 -4.29 4.27 10.11
N GLN A 76 -4.49 3.52 9.02
CA GLN A 76 -3.60 3.54 7.86
C GLN A 76 -4.24 4.32 6.68
N LEU A 77 -3.49 5.27 6.11
CA LEU A 77 -3.90 5.97 4.89
C LEU A 77 -3.57 5.12 3.67
N VAL A 78 -4.60 4.56 3.03
CA VAL A 78 -4.44 3.81 1.78
C VAL A 78 -4.91 4.67 0.61
N ALA A 79 -4.07 4.80 -0.42
CA ALA A 79 -4.41 5.52 -1.65
C ALA A 79 -4.06 4.71 -2.89
N TYR A 80 -5.00 4.70 -3.85
CA TYR A 80 -4.87 4.00 -5.12
C TYR A 80 -4.94 4.99 -6.29
N PRO A 81 -3.81 5.59 -6.70
CA PRO A 81 -3.80 6.46 -7.86
C PRO A 81 -4.04 5.63 -9.13
N LEU A 82 -5.17 5.91 -9.79
CA LEU A 82 -5.56 5.28 -11.05
C LEU A 82 -5.17 6.21 -12.20
N LEU A 83 -3.95 6.06 -12.69
CA LEU A 83 -3.38 6.92 -13.73
C LEU A 83 -3.22 6.15 -15.04
N ASP A 84 -3.47 6.83 -16.16
CA ASP A 84 -3.05 6.37 -17.48
C ASP A 84 -1.66 6.91 -17.80
N LEU A 85 -0.63 6.09 -17.60
CA LEU A 85 0.79 6.45 -17.76
C LEU A 85 1.19 6.81 -19.21
N ARG A 86 0.28 6.63 -20.19
CA ARG A 86 0.50 7.07 -21.57
C ARG A 86 0.23 8.56 -21.76
N LYS A 87 -0.47 9.20 -20.82
CA LYS A 87 -0.89 10.60 -20.94
C LYS A 87 0.20 11.53 -20.40
N PRO A 88 0.67 12.51 -21.18
CA PRO A 88 1.53 13.56 -20.65
C PRO A 88 0.86 14.31 -19.48
N PRO A 89 1.62 14.73 -18.45
CA PRO A 89 3.07 14.68 -18.32
C PRO A 89 3.65 13.34 -17.82
N LEU A 90 2.80 12.31 -17.66
CA LEU A 90 3.19 10.99 -17.17
C LEU A 90 4.01 10.23 -18.22
N LYS A 91 4.64 9.15 -17.78
CA LYS A 91 5.55 8.34 -18.59
C LYS A 91 5.24 6.86 -18.40
N GLN A 92 5.39 6.07 -19.47
CA GLN A 92 5.23 4.61 -19.46
C GLN A 92 6.41 3.91 -18.77
N ASP A 93 6.62 4.23 -17.49
CA ASP A 93 7.69 3.71 -16.66
C ASP A 93 7.15 3.47 -15.24
N LEU A 94 7.06 2.19 -14.86
CA LEU A 94 6.57 1.78 -13.55
C LEU A 94 7.58 2.01 -12.43
N HIS A 95 8.88 2.02 -12.72
CA HIS A 95 9.89 2.35 -11.72
C HIS A 95 9.81 3.84 -11.39
N TRP A 96 9.73 4.70 -12.41
CA TRP A 96 9.47 6.12 -12.23
C TRP A 96 8.19 6.36 -11.42
N TYR A 97 7.07 5.73 -11.79
CA TYR A 97 5.80 5.86 -11.07
C TYR A 97 5.91 5.45 -9.59
N LEU A 98 6.57 4.32 -9.31
CA LEU A 98 6.81 3.86 -7.95
C LEU A 98 7.67 4.85 -7.16
N ARG A 99 8.75 5.37 -7.76
CA ARG A 99 9.63 6.36 -7.12
C ARG A 99 8.89 7.67 -6.84
N CYS A 100 8.04 8.13 -7.76
CA CYS A 100 7.18 9.29 -7.52
C CYS A 100 6.24 9.06 -6.33
N ILE A 101 5.61 7.89 -6.19
CA ILE A 101 4.79 7.57 -5.01
C ILE A 101 5.62 7.63 -3.72
N GLU A 102 6.83 7.09 -3.72
CA GLU A 102 7.71 7.19 -2.55
C GLU A 102 8.08 8.64 -2.23
N ASP A 103 8.33 9.49 -3.24
CA ASP A 103 8.60 10.92 -3.05
C ASP A 103 7.39 11.63 -2.44
N VAL A 104 6.16 11.34 -2.91
CA VAL A 104 4.93 11.88 -2.32
C VAL A 104 4.85 11.58 -0.82
N ILE A 105 5.20 10.36 -0.42
CA ILE A 105 5.18 9.95 0.99
C ILE A 105 6.29 10.66 1.76
N ILE A 106 7.52 10.70 1.23
CA ILE A 106 8.66 11.37 1.88
C ILE A 106 8.35 12.86 2.09
N ASP A 107 7.82 13.54 1.08
CA ASP A 107 7.44 14.95 1.16
C ASP A 107 6.28 15.17 2.14
N THR A 108 5.35 14.22 2.24
CA THR A 108 4.27 14.24 3.23
C THR A 108 4.81 14.13 4.65
N LEU A 109 5.74 13.22 4.89
CA LEU A 109 6.38 13.04 6.20
C LEU A 109 7.19 14.27 6.62
N ARG A 110 7.79 14.98 5.66
CA ARG A 110 8.55 16.21 5.91
C ARG A 110 7.71 17.31 6.56
N ALA A 111 6.39 17.33 6.31
CA ALA A 111 5.47 18.28 6.96
C ALA A 111 5.30 18.05 8.47
N TYR A 112 5.70 16.88 8.96
CA TYR A 112 5.64 16.49 10.38
C TYR A 112 7.05 16.32 10.97
N ASP A 113 8.06 16.89 10.30
CA ASP A 113 9.48 16.77 10.66
C ASP A 113 9.97 15.31 10.77
N ILE A 114 9.36 14.40 10.00
CA ILE A 114 9.75 12.99 9.93
C ILE A 114 10.61 12.79 8.68
N ARG A 115 11.87 12.38 8.88
CA ARG A 115 12.79 12.08 7.79
C ARG A 115 12.56 10.66 7.26
N GLY A 116 11.66 10.54 6.28
CA GLY A 116 11.50 9.32 5.50
C GLY A 116 12.61 9.13 4.46
N VAL A 117 13.04 7.89 4.26
CA VAL A 117 14.03 7.51 3.22
C VAL A 117 13.56 6.28 2.45
N ARG A 118 14.13 6.09 1.26
CA ARG A 118 14.03 4.83 0.51
C ARG A 118 15.06 3.85 1.04
N ASP A 119 14.74 2.56 0.97
CA ASP A 119 15.73 1.50 1.09
C ASP A 119 16.15 1.06 -0.32
N GLU A 120 17.41 0.66 -0.50
CA GLU A 120 17.96 0.29 -1.81
C GLU A 120 17.29 -0.96 -2.39
N ILE A 121 16.85 -1.87 -1.50
CA ILE A 121 16.35 -3.20 -1.88
C ILE A 121 14.83 -3.26 -1.68
N ASN A 122 14.32 -2.66 -0.61
CA ASN A 122 12.94 -2.84 -0.17
C ASN A 122 12.06 -1.62 -0.49
N THR A 123 11.05 -1.83 -1.33
CA THR A 123 10.11 -0.78 -1.72
C THR A 123 9.33 -0.19 -0.53
N GLY A 124 8.95 1.07 -0.69
CA GLY A 124 8.26 1.84 0.33
C GLY A 124 9.17 2.84 1.03
N VAL A 125 8.66 3.42 2.11
CA VAL A 125 9.36 4.48 2.85
C VAL A 125 9.65 4.02 4.27
N TRP A 126 10.84 4.36 4.74
CA TRP A 126 11.45 3.89 5.97
C TRP A 126 11.89 5.08 6.84
N VAL A 127 11.85 4.89 8.16
CA VAL A 127 12.45 5.79 9.16
C VAL A 127 13.41 4.95 10.00
N GLY A 128 14.70 5.20 9.88
CA GLY A 128 15.71 4.30 10.43
C GLY A 128 15.57 2.89 9.85
N LYS A 129 15.31 1.90 10.71
CA LYS A 129 15.09 0.49 10.31
C LYS A 129 13.62 0.09 10.23
N GLU A 130 12.69 1.03 10.44
CA GLU A 130 11.27 0.75 10.52
C GLU A 130 10.53 1.25 9.27
N LYS A 131 9.68 0.40 8.68
CA LYS A 131 8.85 0.78 7.54
C LYS A 131 7.68 1.63 8.02
N ILE A 132 7.54 2.84 7.48
CA ILE A 132 6.41 3.73 7.78
C ILE A 132 5.32 3.68 6.71
N ALA A 133 5.69 3.34 5.46
CA ALA A 133 4.73 3.18 4.39
C ALA A 133 5.11 2.04 3.44
N ALA A 134 4.12 1.21 3.09
CA ALA A 134 4.24 0.24 2.03
C ALA A 134 3.86 0.87 0.69
N VAL A 135 4.62 0.54 -0.36
CA VAL A 135 4.31 0.93 -1.74
C VAL A 135 4.29 -0.36 -2.57
N GLY A 136 3.12 -0.62 -3.15
CA GLY A 136 2.88 -1.77 -4.01
C GLY A 136 1.97 -1.34 -5.14
N VAL A 137 2.51 -1.32 -6.36
CA VAL A 137 1.81 -0.87 -7.56
C VAL A 137 1.66 -2.02 -8.53
N SER A 138 0.65 -1.92 -9.40
CA SER A 138 0.48 -2.79 -10.55
C SER A 138 0.02 -1.95 -11.74
N SER A 139 0.11 -2.51 -12.94
CA SER A 139 -0.44 -1.86 -14.12
C SER A 139 -0.93 -2.87 -15.14
N SER A 140 -2.01 -2.51 -15.82
CA SER A 140 -2.52 -3.22 -16.98
C SER A 140 -2.76 -2.21 -18.09
N ARG A 141 -2.15 -2.45 -19.26
CA ARG A 141 -2.22 -1.53 -20.42
C ARG A 141 -1.85 -0.08 -20.05
N TRP A 142 -0.88 0.08 -19.16
CA TRP A 142 -0.40 1.37 -18.65
C TRP A 142 -1.40 2.15 -17.78
N ILE A 143 -2.48 1.50 -17.34
CA ILE A 143 -3.37 2.03 -16.31
C ILE A 143 -2.93 1.44 -14.97
N THR A 144 -2.61 2.30 -14.00
CA THR A 144 -2.11 1.87 -12.68
C THR A 144 -3.23 1.40 -11.77
N THR A 145 -2.92 0.44 -10.92
CA THR A 145 -3.76 0.00 -9.80
C THR A 145 -2.90 -0.18 -8.55
N HIS A 146 -3.55 -0.27 -7.39
CA HIS A 146 -2.89 -0.21 -6.08
C HIS A 146 -2.14 1.11 -5.90
N GLY A 147 -1.15 1.19 -5.00
CA GLY A 147 -0.53 2.46 -4.66
C GLY A 147 0.24 2.39 -3.35
N LEU A 148 -0.17 3.22 -2.40
CA LEU A 148 0.52 3.39 -1.12
C LEU A 148 -0.39 3.07 0.06
N ALA A 149 0.26 2.68 1.16
CA ALA A 149 -0.34 2.51 2.47
C ALA A 149 0.59 3.13 3.52
N LEU A 150 0.24 4.31 4.02
CA LEU A 150 1.02 5.09 5.00
C LEU A 150 0.44 4.90 6.40
N ASN A 151 1.27 4.49 7.35
CA ASN A 151 0.87 4.30 8.74
C ASN A 151 0.74 5.67 9.44
N VAL A 152 -0.49 6.15 9.63
CA VAL A 152 -0.76 7.40 10.37
C VAL A 152 -0.83 7.10 11.86
N ASP A 153 -1.85 6.36 12.29
CA ASP A 153 -2.02 5.85 13.66
C ASP A 153 -2.68 4.46 13.69
N PRO A 154 -2.17 3.46 12.95
CA PRO A 154 -2.72 2.12 13.03
C PRO A 154 -2.26 1.42 14.31
N ASP A 155 -3.01 0.41 14.74
CA ASP A 155 -2.50 -0.57 15.69
C ASP A 155 -1.38 -1.38 15.03
N LEU A 156 -0.14 -1.16 15.48
CA LEU A 156 1.04 -1.79 14.90
C LEU A 156 1.21 -3.26 15.32
N SER A 157 0.43 -3.76 16.29
CA SER A 157 0.48 -5.18 16.70
C SER A 157 0.08 -6.14 15.58
N PHE A 158 -0.72 -5.67 14.62
CA PHE A 158 -1.09 -6.45 13.42
C PHE A 158 0.07 -6.69 12.43
N PHE A 159 1.19 -5.99 12.61
CA PHE A 159 2.43 -6.21 11.85
C PHE A 159 3.43 -7.07 12.62
N ASP A 160 3.08 -7.56 13.81
CA ASP A 160 3.98 -8.41 14.58
C ASP A 160 4.34 -9.67 13.78
N THR A 161 5.63 -9.76 13.47
CA THR A 161 6.23 -10.83 12.68
C THR A 161 6.25 -12.19 13.41
N SER A 162 5.88 -12.23 14.68
CA SER A 162 5.61 -13.48 15.40
C SER A 162 4.41 -14.25 14.81
N VAL A 163 3.55 -13.58 14.05
CA VAL A 163 2.35 -14.16 13.41
C VAL A 163 2.46 -14.23 11.88
N VAL A 164 3.19 -13.30 11.26
CA VAL A 164 3.44 -13.26 9.81
C VAL A 164 4.94 -13.21 9.58
N ILE A 165 5.54 -14.22 8.94
CA ILE A 165 6.95 -14.18 8.52
C ILE A 165 6.99 -13.72 7.06
N PRO A 166 7.06 -12.40 6.76
CA PRO A 166 7.47 -11.98 5.43
C PRO A 166 8.93 -12.39 5.22
N CYS A 167 9.22 -13.03 4.09
CA CYS A 167 10.59 -13.31 3.73
C CYS A 167 11.31 -11.96 3.55
N GLY A 168 12.47 -11.78 4.19
CA GLY A 168 13.30 -10.57 3.98
C GLY A 168 13.18 -9.41 4.98
N ILE A 169 12.35 -9.49 6.04
CA ILE A 169 12.22 -8.42 7.05
C ILE A 169 12.80 -8.83 8.44
N LYS A 170 13.58 -9.92 8.53
CA LYS A 170 14.22 -10.32 9.79
C LYS A 170 15.04 -9.16 10.38
N GLY A 171 14.65 -8.66 11.55
CA GLY A 171 15.31 -7.56 12.27
C GLY A 171 14.92 -6.14 11.82
N ARG A 172 13.85 -5.97 11.03
CA ARG A 172 13.30 -4.67 10.63
C ARG A 172 11.87 -4.53 11.15
N GLY A 173 11.51 -3.35 11.66
CA GLY A 173 10.21 -3.09 12.27
C GLY A 173 9.23 -2.35 11.35
N VAL A 174 8.08 -2.00 11.91
CA VAL A 174 7.14 -1.03 11.33
C VAL A 174 6.94 0.14 12.30
N THR A 175 6.63 1.31 11.75
CA THR A 175 6.36 2.51 12.55
C THR A 175 5.18 3.29 11.98
N SER A 176 4.77 4.36 12.65
CA SER A 176 3.69 5.25 12.22
C SER A 176 4.03 6.70 12.57
N ILE A 177 3.33 7.65 11.93
CA ILE A 177 3.46 9.07 12.27
C ILE A 177 3.18 9.28 13.75
N ALA A 178 2.08 8.73 14.25
CA ALA A 178 1.66 8.87 15.64
C ALA A 178 2.66 8.24 16.63
N LYS A 179 3.23 7.07 16.33
CA LYS A 179 4.29 6.46 17.16
C LYS A 179 5.50 7.38 17.28
N LEU A 180 6.02 7.85 16.15
CA LEU A 180 7.21 8.72 16.11
C LEU A 180 6.98 10.06 16.81
N LEU A 181 5.80 10.67 16.67
CA LEU A 181 5.48 11.92 17.36
C LEU A 181 5.36 11.71 18.88
N ARG A 182 4.71 10.62 19.32
CA ARG A 182 4.64 10.25 20.76
C ARG A 182 6.03 10.03 21.36
N GLU A 183 6.91 9.33 20.65
CA GLU A 183 8.30 9.09 21.10
C GLU A 183 9.13 10.37 21.22
N ARG A 184 8.80 11.42 20.46
CA ARG A 184 9.40 12.75 20.56
C ARG A 184 8.84 13.59 21.71
N GLY A 185 7.81 13.10 22.42
CA GLY A 185 7.14 13.81 23.51
C GLY A 185 6.04 14.77 23.05
N GLU A 186 5.58 14.67 21.81
CA GLU A 186 4.47 15.49 21.30
C GLU A 186 3.15 15.14 21.99
N ASN A 187 2.31 16.16 22.20
CA ASN A 187 0.99 15.98 22.77
C ASN A 187 0.11 15.15 21.81
N VAL A 188 -0.83 14.36 22.34
CA VAL A 188 -1.82 13.62 21.52
C VAL A 188 -2.60 14.55 20.59
N LEU A 189 -2.85 15.80 21.01
CA LEU A 189 -3.50 16.82 20.18
C LEU A 189 -2.67 17.25 18.96
N CYS A 190 -1.36 16.99 18.95
CA CYS A 190 -0.47 17.27 17.83
C CYS A 190 -0.36 16.11 16.82
N ILE A 191 -0.99 14.97 17.11
CA ILE A 191 -1.01 13.83 16.17
C ILE A 191 -1.98 14.18 15.04
N PRO A 192 -1.54 14.19 13.78
CA PRO A 192 -2.38 14.61 12.67
C PRO A 192 -3.50 13.60 12.43
N THR A 193 -4.67 14.14 12.11
CA THR A 193 -5.82 13.34 11.67
C THR A 193 -5.56 12.74 10.29
N MET A 194 -6.26 11.65 9.98
CA MET A 194 -6.23 11.03 8.65
C MET A 194 -6.51 12.03 7.52
N LYS A 195 -7.42 12.98 7.76
CA LYS A 195 -7.80 14.02 6.80
C LYS A 195 -6.66 15.00 6.53
N GLU A 196 -5.92 15.42 7.55
CA GLU A 196 -4.78 16.32 7.40
C GLU A 196 -3.66 15.66 6.62
N VAL A 197 -3.34 14.39 6.94
CA VAL A 197 -2.36 13.61 6.18
C VAL A 197 -2.81 13.41 4.74
N ALA A 198 -4.09 13.07 4.50
CA ALA A 198 -4.62 12.89 3.15
C ALA A 198 -4.53 14.17 2.29
N ILE A 199 -4.79 15.34 2.88
CA ILE A 199 -4.62 16.63 2.19
C ILE A 199 -3.17 16.82 1.75
N LYS A 200 -2.20 16.54 2.63
CA LYS A 200 -0.78 16.64 2.31
C LYS A 200 -0.36 15.64 1.23
N VAL A 201 -0.85 14.40 1.29
CA VAL A 201 -0.61 13.39 0.24
C VAL A 201 -1.12 13.89 -1.11
N VAL A 202 -2.32 14.43 -1.20
CA VAL A 202 -2.87 14.96 -2.46
C VAL A 202 -2.03 16.14 -2.98
N GLN A 203 -1.66 17.09 -2.11
CA GLN A 203 -0.82 18.24 -2.51
C GLN A 203 0.54 17.78 -3.05
N ASN A 204 1.19 16.84 -2.36
CA ASN A 204 2.48 16.32 -2.79
C ASN A 204 2.35 15.45 -4.04
N PHE A 205 1.21 14.78 -4.23
CA PHE A 205 0.91 14.03 -5.44
C PHE A 205 0.81 14.94 -6.68
N GLU A 206 0.13 16.07 -6.56
CA GLU A 206 0.07 17.08 -7.62
C GLU A 206 1.48 17.54 -8.04
N HIS A 207 2.33 17.83 -7.07
CA HIS A 207 3.70 18.24 -7.31
C HIS A 207 4.55 17.13 -7.95
N ALA A 208 4.55 15.92 -7.38
CA ALA A 208 5.38 14.80 -7.84
C ALA A 208 5.02 14.32 -9.26
N PHE A 209 3.75 14.41 -9.63
CA PHE A 209 3.25 13.97 -10.93
C PHE A 209 3.02 15.11 -11.93
N GLY A 210 3.16 16.37 -11.51
CA GLY A 210 2.88 17.54 -12.35
C GLY A 210 1.41 17.60 -12.80
N VAL A 211 0.49 17.16 -11.94
CA VAL A 211 -0.95 17.12 -12.21
C VAL A 211 -1.70 18.05 -11.27
N THR A 212 -2.94 18.38 -11.61
CA THR A 212 -3.82 19.15 -10.73
C THR A 212 -5.07 18.33 -10.42
N THR A 213 -5.43 18.26 -9.14
CA THR A 213 -6.64 17.60 -8.69
C THR A 213 -7.81 18.54 -8.92
N VAL A 214 -8.81 18.08 -9.66
CA VAL A 214 -10.07 18.80 -9.80
C VAL A 214 -11.02 18.40 -8.66
N LYS A 215 -11.69 19.37 -8.05
CA LYS A 215 -12.81 19.08 -7.15
C LYS A 215 -13.97 18.57 -8.02
N GLY A 216 -14.31 17.29 -7.86
CA GLY A 216 -15.49 16.68 -8.46
C GLY A 216 -16.71 16.74 -7.55
#